data_AF-A0AAW5UUJ8-F1
#
_entry.id   AF-A0AAW5UUJ8-F1
#
_cell.length_a   1.000
_cell.length_b   1.000
_cell.length_c   1.000
_cell.angle_alpha   90.00
_cell.angle_beta   90.00
_cell.angle_gamma   90.00
#
_symmetry.space_group_name_H-M   'P 1'
#
loop_
_entity.id
_entity.type
_entity.pdbx_description
1 polymer ?
#
loop_
_entity_poly.entity_id
_entity_poly.type
_entity_poly.pdbx_seq_one_letter_code
_entity_poly.pdbx_strand_id
1 'polypeptide(L)'
;MSRTNFDQLLQAGCHFGHLRRKWNPAMAPYIFMERNGIHIIDLNKTVAKIDEAAEALKTIAKTGRKILFVATKKQAKDVVAEKAASINMPYVNERWAGGMLTNFPTIRKAVKKMTNIDRLLNDGTFSNLSKRELLQVSRQRAKLEKNLGSIADMARLPVALFVVDVMKEHIAVKEANRLGIPVFGIVDTNSDPRNVDYVIPANDDAKDSVDAILTAVCGAIAEALEERKAEKADDKAAAEQKDQPKKKAARKDEAE
;
A
#
# COMPACT_ATOMS: atom_id res chain seq x y z
N MET A 1 -15.55 15.37 4.86
CA MET A 1 -16.10 15.54 3.50
C MET A 1 -15.89 14.24 2.75
N SER A 2 -16.87 13.83 1.94
CA SER A 2 -16.77 12.61 1.12
C SER A 2 -15.57 12.71 0.18
N ARG A 3 -14.71 11.68 0.15
CA ARG A 3 -13.47 11.65 -0.64
C ARG A 3 -13.74 11.39 -2.13
N THR A 4 -14.85 10.74 -2.41
CA THR A 4 -15.34 10.43 -3.75
C THR A 4 -16.78 10.89 -3.89
N ASN A 5 -17.28 10.93 -5.12
CA ASN A 5 -18.69 11.17 -5.40
C ASN A 5 -19.27 10.02 -6.25
N PHE A 6 -20.59 9.86 -6.20
CA PHE A 6 -21.29 8.79 -6.91
C PHE A 6 -21.04 8.86 -8.42
N ASP A 7 -21.14 10.05 -9.02
CA ASP A 7 -21.01 10.25 -10.47
C ASP A 7 -19.62 9.89 -10.99
N GLN A 8 -18.58 10.20 -10.22
CA GLN A 8 -17.19 9.86 -10.51
C GLN A 8 -17.00 8.35 -10.51
N LEU A 9 -17.51 7.64 -9.49
CA LEU A 9 -17.44 6.17 -9.44
C LEU A 9 -18.29 5.51 -10.53
N LEU A 10 -19.42 6.13 -10.89
CA LEU A 10 -20.27 5.67 -11.98
C LEU A 10 -19.53 5.78 -13.33
N GLN A 11 -18.93 6.94 -13.61
CA GLN A 11 -18.14 7.19 -14.82
C GLN A 11 -16.90 6.29 -14.90
N ALA A 12 -16.24 6.04 -13.78
CA ALA A 12 -15.09 5.13 -13.69
C ALA A 12 -15.46 3.63 -13.82
N GLY A 13 -16.76 3.30 -13.87
CA GLY A 13 -17.22 1.92 -14.04
C GLY A 13 -17.08 1.06 -12.78
N CYS A 14 -17.02 1.66 -11.58
CA CYS A 14 -16.87 0.94 -10.31
C CYS A 14 -18.07 0.04 -9.96
N HIS A 15 -19.24 0.32 -10.54
CA HIS A 15 -20.49 -0.36 -10.25
C HIS A 15 -20.64 -1.72 -10.96
N PHE A 16 -19.82 -2.01 -11.97
CA PHE A 16 -19.91 -3.27 -12.69
C PHE A 16 -19.27 -4.40 -11.89
N GLY A 17 -20.07 -5.38 -11.50
CA GLY A 17 -19.58 -6.63 -10.96
C GLY A 17 -19.38 -7.71 -12.03
N HIS A 18 -19.33 -8.95 -11.57
CA HIS A 18 -19.22 -10.13 -12.40
C HIS A 18 -20.58 -10.75 -12.78
N LEU A 19 -20.53 -11.75 -13.65
CA LEU A 19 -21.67 -12.58 -14.02
C LEU A 19 -22.30 -13.29 -12.81
N ARG A 20 -23.63 -13.42 -12.79
CA ARG A 20 -24.38 -14.11 -11.73
C ARG A 20 -23.83 -15.48 -11.33
N ARG A 21 -23.35 -16.27 -12.30
CA ARG A 21 -22.78 -17.61 -12.03
C ARG A 21 -21.45 -17.61 -11.24
N LYS A 22 -20.77 -16.46 -11.15
CA LYS A 22 -19.46 -16.32 -10.50
C LYS A 22 -19.55 -15.64 -9.13
N TRP A 23 -20.75 -15.19 -8.74
CA TRP A 23 -20.90 -14.38 -7.54
C TRP A 23 -20.71 -15.18 -6.25
N ASN A 24 -20.33 -14.48 -5.19
CA ASN A 24 -20.27 -14.99 -3.84
C ASN A 24 -21.51 -14.50 -3.07
N PRO A 25 -22.31 -15.40 -2.46
CA PRO A 25 -23.50 -15.01 -1.69
C PRO A 25 -23.22 -14.02 -0.55
N ALA A 26 -22.02 -14.03 0.02
CA ALA A 26 -21.63 -13.09 1.07
C ALA A 26 -21.55 -11.62 0.58
N MET A 27 -21.48 -11.40 -0.75
CA MET A 27 -21.55 -10.07 -1.35
C MET A 27 -22.98 -9.54 -1.53
N ALA A 28 -24.02 -10.33 -1.21
CA ALA A 28 -25.42 -9.90 -1.33
C ALA A 28 -25.72 -8.52 -0.69
N PRO A 29 -25.17 -8.17 0.50
CA PRO A 29 -25.42 -6.84 1.09
C PRO A 29 -24.85 -5.67 0.28
N TYR A 30 -23.91 -5.89 -0.63
CA TYR A 30 -23.27 -4.85 -1.44
C TYR A 30 -23.79 -4.77 -2.87
N ILE A 31 -24.58 -5.76 -3.31
CA ILE A 31 -25.16 -5.81 -4.65
C ILE A 31 -26.49 -5.06 -4.64
N PHE A 32 -26.65 -4.12 -5.56
CA PHE A 32 -27.87 -3.35 -5.74
C PHE A 32 -28.93 -4.13 -6.55
N MET A 33 -28.53 -4.62 -7.73
CA MET A 33 -29.41 -5.38 -8.61
C MET A 33 -28.60 -6.24 -9.61
N GLU A 34 -29.31 -6.99 -10.45
CA GLU A 34 -28.74 -7.69 -11.60
C GLU A 34 -29.35 -7.11 -12.89
N ARG A 35 -28.52 -6.85 -13.90
CA ARG A 35 -28.95 -6.42 -15.23
C ARG A 35 -28.16 -7.16 -16.30
N ASN A 36 -28.84 -7.76 -17.27
CA ASN A 36 -28.22 -8.50 -18.36
C ASN A 36 -27.24 -9.60 -17.88
N GLY A 37 -27.54 -10.24 -16.74
CA GLY A 37 -26.70 -11.30 -16.16
C GLY A 37 -25.46 -10.82 -15.41
N ILE A 38 -25.26 -9.51 -15.27
CA ILE A 38 -24.16 -8.89 -14.52
C ILE A 38 -24.72 -8.27 -13.23
N HIS A 39 -24.04 -8.50 -12.11
CA HIS A 39 -24.37 -7.83 -10.86
C HIS A 39 -23.91 -6.38 -10.86
N ILE A 40 -24.78 -5.49 -10.39
CA ILE A 40 -24.50 -4.07 -10.20
C ILE A 40 -24.26 -3.84 -8.72
N ILE A 41 -23.10 -3.29 -8.39
CA ILE A 41 -22.70 -2.94 -7.03
C ILE A 41 -23.33 -1.61 -6.63
N ASP A 42 -23.77 -1.51 -5.38
CA ASP A 42 -24.33 -0.29 -4.81
C ASP A 42 -23.23 0.75 -4.53
N LEU A 43 -23.10 1.74 -5.41
CA LEU A 43 -22.09 2.79 -5.29
C LEU A 43 -22.26 3.67 -4.04
N ASN A 44 -23.46 3.81 -3.47
CA ASN A 44 -23.62 4.59 -2.24
C ASN A 44 -22.89 3.90 -1.09
N LYS A 45 -22.94 2.57 -1.05
CA LYS A 45 -22.16 1.76 -0.11
C LYS A 45 -20.67 1.84 -0.42
N THR A 46 -20.30 1.85 -1.70
CA THR A 46 -18.90 2.03 -2.12
C THR A 46 -18.33 3.36 -1.62
N VAL A 47 -19.04 4.49 -1.82
CA VAL A 47 -18.59 5.81 -1.33
C VAL A 47 -18.37 5.78 0.18
N ALA A 48 -19.35 5.31 0.95
CA ALA A 48 -19.25 5.23 2.41
C ALA A 48 -18.08 4.35 2.86
N LYS A 49 -17.85 3.22 2.18
CA LYS A 49 -16.76 2.29 2.49
C LYS A 49 -15.38 2.79 2.08
N ILE A 50 -15.28 3.57 1.00
CA ILE A 50 -14.04 4.27 0.64
C ILE A 50 -13.69 5.27 1.73
N ASP A 51 -14.65 6.05 2.22
CA ASP A 51 -14.41 7.03 3.28
C ASP A 51 -13.96 6.35 4.59
N GLU A 52 -14.63 5.26 4.99
CA GLU A 52 -14.26 4.46 6.17
C GLU A 52 -12.83 3.92 6.05
N ALA A 53 -12.50 3.30 4.91
CA ALA A 53 -11.18 2.77 4.63
C ALA A 53 -10.11 3.87 4.60
N ALA A 54 -10.40 5.00 3.95
CA ALA A 54 -9.49 6.13 3.82
C ALA A 54 -9.16 6.75 5.18
N GLU A 55 -10.14 6.91 6.08
CA GLU A 55 -9.92 7.47 7.41
C GLU A 55 -9.09 6.53 8.31
N ALA A 56 -9.37 5.23 8.25
CA ALA A 56 -8.56 4.24 8.96
C ALA A 56 -7.11 4.21 8.43
N LEU A 57 -6.91 4.27 7.11
CA LEU A 57 -5.58 4.33 6.51
C LEU A 57 -4.87 5.65 6.83
N LYS A 58 -5.59 6.77 6.88
CA LYS A 58 -5.07 8.08 7.32
C LYS A 58 -4.52 7.99 8.74
N THR A 59 -5.29 7.39 9.65
CA THR A 59 -4.89 7.18 11.05
C THR A 59 -3.63 6.31 11.15
N ILE A 60 -3.56 5.22 10.36
CA ILE A 60 -2.39 4.35 10.31
C ILE A 60 -1.16 5.10 9.77
N ALA A 61 -1.33 5.89 8.71
CA ALA A 61 -0.25 6.67 8.10
C ALA A 61 0.35 7.72 9.06
N LYS A 62 -0.46 8.34 9.93
CA LYS A 62 0.02 9.28 10.97
C LYS A 62 1.01 8.63 11.94
N THR A 63 0.83 7.35 12.27
CA THR A 63 1.80 6.60 13.10
C THR A 63 3.18 6.46 12.43
N GLY A 64 3.23 6.61 11.10
CA GLY A 64 4.44 6.47 10.30
C GLY A 64 4.85 5.06 9.97
N ARG A 65 3.97 4.10 10.24
CA ARG A 65 4.18 2.70 9.87
C ARG A 65 3.76 2.51 8.42
N LYS A 66 4.32 1.49 7.76
CA LYS A 66 4.15 1.28 6.32
C LYS A 66 2.89 0.47 6.02
N ILE A 67 2.16 0.89 4.99
CA ILE A 67 1.01 0.20 4.40
C ILE A 67 1.52 -0.49 3.13
N LEU A 68 1.26 -1.78 2.98
CA LEU A 68 1.69 -2.55 1.81
C LEU A 68 0.53 -2.67 0.80
N PHE A 69 0.73 -2.18 -0.42
CA PHE A 69 -0.23 -2.35 -1.51
C PHE A 69 0.05 -3.62 -2.30
N VAL A 70 -0.96 -4.37 -2.69
CA VAL A 70 -0.80 -5.65 -3.42
C VAL A 70 -1.80 -5.72 -4.58
N ALA A 71 -1.27 -5.93 -5.79
CA ALA A 71 -2.08 -6.14 -6.98
C ALA A 71 -1.28 -6.81 -8.10
N THR A 72 -1.51 -8.09 -8.40
CA THR A 72 -0.84 -8.77 -9.53
C THR A 72 -1.63 -8.71 -10.84
N LYS A 73 -2.84 -8.16 -10.80
CA LYS A 73 -3.75 -8.05 -11.95
C LYS A 73 -3.22 -7.06 -12.98
N LYS A 74 -3.27 -7.39 -14.26
CA LYS A 74 -2.65 -6.60 -15.34
C LYS A 74 -3.19 -5.17 -15.41
N GLN A 75 -4.46 -4.97 -15.10
CA GLN A 75 -5.15 -3.67 -15.12
C GLN A 75 -4.78 -2.80 -13.90
N ALA A 76 -4.38 -3.42 -12.79
CA ALA A 76 -4.11 -2.74 -11.53
C ALA A 76 -2.61 -2.55 -11.23
N LYS A 77 -1.74 -3.43 -11.75
CA LYS A 77 -0.31 -3.48 -11.40
C LYS A 77 0.44 -2.15 -11.58
N ASP A 78 0.16 -1.43 -12.67
CA ASP A 78 0.89 -0.21 -13.02
C ASP A 78 0.31 0.97 -12.23
N VAL A 79 -1.02 1.02 -12.09
CA VAL A 79 -1.73 2.03 -11.28
C VAL A 79 -1.30 1.95 -9.81
N VAL A 80 -1.28 0.75 -9.23
CA VAL A 80 -0.87 0.54 -7.83
C VAL A 80 0.59 0.93 -7.63
N ALA A 81 1.47 0.55 -8.56
CA ALA A 81 2.89 0.91 -8.46
C ALA A 81 3.09 2.44 -8.51
N GLU A 82 2.44 3.12 -9.44
CA GLU A 82 2.54 4.58 -9.59
C GLU A 82 2.00 5.32 -8.35
N LYS A 83 0.78 4.97 -7.90
CA LYS A 83 0.13 5.64 -6.76
C LYS A 83 0.78 5.33 -5.42
N ALA A 84 1.31 4.12 -5.22
CA ALA A 84 2.01 3.78 -3.98
C ALA A 84 3.41 4.39 -3.94
N ALA A 85 4.12 4.44 -5.07
CA ALA A 85 5.43 5.08 -5.18
C ALA A 85 5.35 6.59 -4.93
N SER A 86 4.31 7.28 -5.42
CA SER A 86 4.15 8.73 -5.22
C SER A 86 4.01 9.12 -3.74
N ILE A 87 3.47 8.23 -2.89
CA ILE A 87 3.33 8.41 -1.44
C ILE A 87 4.42 7.67 -0.64
N ASN A 88 5.45 7.13 -1.30
CA ASN A 88 6.54 6.38 -0.68
C ASN A 88 6.07 5.22 0.22
N MET A 89 5.05 4.49 -0.24
CA MET A 89 4.54 3.26 0.39
C MET A 89 4.98 2.03 -0.42
N PRO A 90 5.30 0.91 0.26
CA PRO A 90 5.70 -0.31 -0.42
C PRO A 90 4.53 -0.94 -1.17
N TYR A 91 4.82 -1.61 -2.29
CA TYR A 91 3.81 -2.27 -3.13
C TYR A 91 4.31 -3.58 -3.74
N VAL A 92 3.43 -4.53 -4.04
CA VAL A 92 3.77 -5.77 -4.78
C VAL A 92 2.86 -5.86 -5.99
N ASN A 93 3.43 -5.71 -7.19
CA ASN A 93 2.68 -5.62 -8.44
C ASN A 93 2.90 -6.78 -9.42
N GLU A 94 3.86 -7.67 -9.15
CA GLU A 94 4.23 -8.76 -10.07
C GLU A 94 3.75 -10.11 -9.59
N ARG A 95 4.33 -10.64 -8.50
CA ARG A 95 3.94 -11.92 -7.94
C ARG A 95 4.04 -11.92 -6.43
N TRP A 96 2.95 -12.27 -5.77
CA TRP A 96 2.99 -12.63 -4.35
C TRP A 96 3.66 -14.01 -4.17
N ALA A 97 4.80 -14.04 -3.49
CA ALA A 97 5.41 -15.30 -3.08
C ALA A 97 4.82 -15.73 -1.74
N GLY A 98 4.35 -16.97 -1.64
CA GLY A 98 3.88 -17.51 -0.36
C GLY A 98 4.97 -17.42 0.70
N GLY A 99 4.60 -16.97 1.90
CA GLY A 99 5.52 -16.68 2.98
C GLY A 99 6.04 -15.24 3.00
N MET A 100 5.50 -14.34 2.19
CA MET A 100 5.97 -12.95 2.12
C MET A 100 5.83 -12.21 3.45
N LEU A 101 4.74 -12.44 4.18
CA LEU A 101 4.51 -11.88 5.51
C LEU A 101 4.86 -12.90 6.60
N THR A 102 4.40 -14.14 6.43
CA THR A 102 4.54 -15.19 7.47
C THR A 102 5.96 -15.71 7.63
N ASN A 103 6.80 -15.61 6.59
CA ASN A 103 8.22 -15.95 6.62
C ASN A 103 9.10 -14.74 6.21
N PHE A 104 8.78 -13.58 6.77
CA PHE A 104 9.49 -12.33 6.51
C PHE A 104 11.02 -12.39 6.73
N PRO A 105 11.58 -13.14 7.71
CA PRO A 105 13.03 -13.30 7.83
C PRO A 105 13.68 -13.87 6.57
N THR A 106 13.02 -14.78 5.86
CA THR A 106 13.53 -15.37 4.61
C THR A 106 13.45 -14.38 3.46
N ILE A 107 12.36 -13.60 3.37
CA ILE A 107 12.23 -12.52 2.39
C ILE A 107 13.33 -11.47 2.57
N ARG A 108 13.62 -11.06 3.82
CA ARG A 108 14.73 -10.15 4.11
C ARG A 108 16.09 -10.70 3.68
N LYS A 109 16.31 -12.02 3.74
CA LYS A 109 17.54 -12.63 3.20
C LYS A 109 17.62 -12.47 1.67
N ALA A 110 16.49 -12.60 0.96
CA ALA A 110 16.43 -12.38 -0.48
C ALA A 110 16.69 -10.90 -0.85
N VAL A 111 16.11 -9.96 -0.10
CA VAL A 111 16.40 -8.52 -0.22
C VAL A 111 17.87 -8.23 0.05
N LYS A 112 18.45 -8.77 1.13
CA LYS A 112 19.88 -8.59 1.44
C LYS A 112 20.77 -9.14 0.32
N LYS A 113 20.38 -10.24 -0.33
CA LYS A 113 21.10 -10.77 -1.50
C LYS A 113 21.07 -9.78 -2.67
N MET A 114 19.96 -9.10 -2.89
CA MET A 114 19.82 -8.05 -3.90
C MET A 114 20.81 -6.89 -3.62
N THR A 115 20.80 -6.36 -2.39
CA THR A 115 21.72 -5.28 -1.97
C THR A 115 23.19 -5.69 -2.04
N ASN A 116 23.52 -6.95 -1.71
CA ASN A 116 24.87 -7.47 -1.85
C ASN A 116 25.33 -7.51 -3.31
N ILE A 117 24.43 -7.84 -4.25
CA ILE A 117 24.74 -7.80 -5.69
C ILE A 117 25.02 -6.36 -6.12
N ASP A 118 24.22 -5.39 -5.68
CA ASP A 118 24.45 -3.97 -5.98
C ASP A 118 25.79 -3.47 -5.45
N ARG A 119 26.16 -3.88 -4.23
CA ARG A 119 27.46 -3.56 -3.66
C ARG A 119 28.61 -4.14 -4.49
N LEU A 120 28.52 -5.41 -4.88
CA LEU A 120 29.54 -6.05 -5.70
C LEU A 120 29.67 -5.37 -7.08
N LEU A 121 28.55 -4.90 -7.67
CA LEU A 121 28.55 -4.15 -8.93
C LEU A 121 29.32 -2.83 -8.79
N ASN A 122 29.14 -2.13 -7.67
CA ASN A 122 29.82 -0.86 -7.39
C ASN A 122 31.30 -1.04 -7.01
N ASP A 123 31.65 -2.13 -6.32
CA ASP A 123 33.01 -2.43 -5.85
C ASP A 123 33.92 -2.96 -6.97
N GLY A 124 33.43 -3.08 -8.22
CA GLY A 124 34.23 -3.50 -9.40
C GLY A 124 34.64 -4.97 -9.42
N THR A 125 34.16 -5.78 -8.46
CA THR A 125 34.47 -7.22 -8.35
C THR A 125 33.93 -8.02 -9.55
N PHE A 126 32.91 -7.48 -10.24
CA PHE A 126 32.34 -8.08 -11.44
C PHE A 126 33.28 -8.13 -12.64
N SER A 127 34.34 -7.32 -12.67
CA SER A 127 35.35 -7.35 -13.73
C SER A 127 36.12 -8.68 -13.78
N ASN A 128 36.12 -9.43 -12.66
CA ASN A 128 36.78 -10.72 -12.55
C ASN A 128 35.87 -11.92 -12.90
N LEU A 129 34.59 -11.68 -13.21
CA LEU A 129 33.63 -12.73 -13.55
C LEU A 129 33.59 -13.00 -15.05
N SER A 130 33.33 -14.25 -15.43
CA SER A 130 33.09 -14.58 -16.83
C SER A 130 31.80 -13.94 -17.34
N LYS A 131 31.71 -13.68 -18.66
CA LYS A 131 30.49 -13.15 -19.30
C LYS A 131 29.23 -13.95 -18.96
N ARG A 132 29.37 -15.27 -18.79
CA ARG A 132 28.27 -16.17 -18.41
C ARG A 132 27.79 -15.91 -16.98
N GLU A 133 28.70 -15.75 -16.04
CA GLU A 133 28.38 -15.47 -14.63
C GLU A 133 27.80 -14.07 -14.47
N LEU A 134 28.39 -13.08 -15.14
CA LEU A 134 27.86 -11.70 -15.20
C LEU A 134 26.40 -11.69 -15.66
N LEU A 135 26.09 -12.42 -16.73
CA LEU A 135 24.73 -12.53 -17.26
C LEU A 135 23.77 -13.20 -16.25
N GLN A 136 24.21 -14.26 -15.58
CA GLN A 136 23.39 -14.94 -14.57
C GLN A 136 23.08 -14.03 -13.38
N VAL A 137 24.08 -13.32 -12.87
CA VAL A 137 23.91 -12.42 -11.73
C VAL A 137 23.06 -11.21 -12.11
N SER A 138 23.26 -10.64 -13.30
CA SER A 138 22.42 -9.56 -13.84
C SER A 138 20.94 -9.98 -13.93
N ARG A 139 20.67 -11.18 -14.49
CA ARG A 139 19.29 -11.74 -14.54
C ARG A 139 18.71 -11.96 -13.16
N GLN A 140 19.51 -12.46 -12.22
CA GLN A 140 19.08 -12.65 -10.83
C GLN A 140 18.74 -11.31 -10.17
N ARG A 141 19.56 -10.28 -10.37
CA ARG A 141 19.35 -8.94 -9.83
C ARG A 141 18.09 -8.29 -10.39
N ALA A 142 17.91 -8.33 -11.71
CA ALA A 142 16.72 -7.80 -12.37
C ALA A 142 15.44 -8.51 -11.89
N LYS A 143 15.49 -9.83 -11.70
CA LYS A 143 14.37 -10.60 -11.16
C LYS A 143 14.06 -10.25 -9.71
N LEU A 144 15.07 -10.01 -8.88
CA LEU A 144 14.89 -9.58 -7.50
C LEU A 144 14.33 -8.15 -7.43
N GLU A 145 14.84 -7.21 -8.24
CA GLU A 145 14.33 -5.83 -8.32
C GLU A 145 12.84 -5.83 -8.62
N LYS A 146 12.48 -6.55 -9.68
CA LYS A 146 11.14 -6.57 -10.22
C LYS A 146 10.13 -7.11 -9.21
N ASN A 147 10.53 -8.04 -8.34
CA ASN A 147 9.62 -8.68 -7.39
C ASN A 147 9.66 -8.06 -5.98
N LEU A 148 10.80 -7.54 -5.54
CA LEU A 148 11.04 -7.15 -4.15
C LEU A 148 11.63 -5.74 -3.99
N GLY A 149 11.86 -5.00 -5.07
CA GLY A 149 12.52 -3.69 -5.03
C GLY A 149 11.79 -2.69 -4.12
N SER A 150 10.48 -2.61 -4.24
CA SER A 150 9.59 -1.75 -3.43
C SER A 150 9.58 -2.09 -1.93
N ILE A 151 9.93 -3.31 -1.54
CA ILE A 151 9.98 -3.76 -0.14
C ILE A 151 11.41 -3.80 0.39
N ALA A 152 12.40 -3.35 -0.39
CA ALA A 152 13.80 -3.42 -0.02
C ALA A 152 14.12 -2.64 1.27
N ASP A 153 13.48 -1.49 1.44
CA ASP A 153 13.67 -0.61 2.59
C ASP A 153 12.80 -1.00 3.80
N MET A 154 12.02 -2.08 3.70
CA MET A 154 11.17 -2.54 4.80
C MET A 154 11.97 -3.30 5.86
N ALA A 155 12.26 -2.62 6.98
CA ALA A 155 12.89 -3.25 8.13
C ALA A 155 11.93 -4.15 8.94
N ARG A 156 10.63 -3.81 8.94
CA ARG A 156 9.57 -4.43 9.75
C ARG A 156 8.38 -4.79 8.87
N LEU A 157 7.53 -5.69 9.38
CA LEU A 157 6.26 -6.03 8.76
C LEU A 157 5.36 -4.78 8.58
N PRO A 158 4.56 -4.73 7.50
CA PRO A 158 3.57 -3.68 7.32
C PRO A 158 2.49 -3.78 8.40
N VAL A 159 1.83 -2.66 8.68
CA VAL A 159 0.73 -2.60 9.65
C VAL A 159 -0.64 -2.78 9.04
N ALA A 160 -0.74 -2.59 7.74
CA ALA A 160 -1.96 -2.79 6.99
C ALA A 160 -1.60 -3.28 5.59
N LEU A 161 -2.51 -4.06 5.02
CA LEU A 161 -2.43 -4.54 3.66
C LEU A 161 -3.57 -3.91 2.87
N PHE A 162 -3.27 -3.31 1.71
CA PHE A 162 -4.29 -2.89 0.76
C PHE A 162 -4.23 -3.81 -0.47
N VAL A 163 -5.32 -4.49 -0.78
CA VAL A 163 -5.38 -5.54 -1.81
C VAL A 163 -6.35 -5.16 -2.92
N VAL A 164 -5.91 -5.30 -4.17
CA VAL A 164 -6.80 -5.24 -5.35
C VAL A 164 -7.08 -6.66 -5.82
N ASP A 165 -8.35 -7.05 -5.84
CA ASP A 165 -8.83 -8.42 -6.16
C ASP A 165 -8.44 -9.46 -5.09
N VAL A 166 -9.31 -9.61 -4.09
CA VAL A 166 -9.14 -10.55 -2.96
C VAL A 166 -9.09 -12.01 -3.42
N MET A 167 -9.85 -12.36 -4.46
CA MET A 167 -9.85 -13.71 -5.00
C MET A 167 -8.49 -14.03 -5.64
N LYS A 168 -7.91 -13.08 -6.37
CA LYS A 168 -6.58 -13.24 -6.97
C LYS A 168 -5.49 -13.29 -5.91
N GLU A 169 -5.52 -12.39 -4.93
CA GLU A 169 -4.50 -12.23 -3.90
C GLU A 169 -4.81 -12.96 -2.58
N HIS A 170 -5.61 -14.03 -2.64
CA HIS A 170 -6.07 -14.79 -1.48
C HIS A 170 -4.93 -15.30 -0.57
N ILE A 171 -3.73 -15.53 -1.12
CA ILE A 171 -2.55 -15.92 -0.33
C ILE A 171 -2.10 -14.76 0.57
N ALA A 172 -2.03 -13.54 0.03
CA ALA A 172 -1.66 -12.35 0.78
C ALA A 172 -2.65 -12.08 1.91
N VAL A 173 -3.95 -12.19 1.62
CA VAL A 173 -5.03 -12.02 2.60
C VAL A 173 -4.96 -13.08 3.70
N LYS A 174 -4.76 -14.35 3.35
CA LYS A 174 -4.60 -15.43 4.35
C LYS A 174 -3.40 -15.22 5.25
N GLU A 175 -2.27 -14.78 4.70
CA GLU A 175 -1.07 -14.48 5.47
C GLU A 175 -1.26 -13.28 6.40
N ALA A 176 -1.90 -12.22 5.93
CA ALA A 176 -2.22 -11.05 6.74
C ALA A 176 -3.15 -11.40 7.90
N ASN A 177 -4.24 -12.13 7.63
CA ASN A 177 -5.20 -12.56 8.65
C ASN A 177 -4.55 -13.45 9.70
N ARG A 178 -3.64 -14.35 9.30
CA ARG A 178 -2.89 -15.20 10.24
C ARG A 178 -2.00 -14.41 11.20
N LEU A 179 -1.50 -13.25 10.76
CA LEU A 179 -0.64 -12.38 11.55
C LEU A 179 -1.40 -11.25 12.27
N GLY A 180 -2.73 -11.17 12.10
CA GLY A 180 -3.54 -10.09 12.64
C GLY A 180 -3.25 -8.72 12.00
N ILE A 181 -2.78 -8.71 10.75
CA ILE A 181 -2.58 -7.47 9.99
C ILE A 181 -3.92 -7.12 9.34
N PRO A 182 -4.49 -5.94 9.61
CA PRO A 182 -5.76 -5.53 9.00
C PRO A 182 -5.66 -5.43 7.49
N VAL A 183 -6.66 -5.97 6.82
CA VAL A 183 -6.78 -6.04 5.36
C VAL A 183 -7.83 -5.05 4.87
N PHE A 184 -7.40 -4.17 3.99
CA PHE A 184 -8.21 -3.27 3.20
C PHE A 184 -8.25 -3.84 1.78
N GLY A 185 -9.41 -3.83 1.12
CA GLY A 185 -9.42 -4.36 -0.23
C GLY A 185 -10.60 -3.94 -1.08
N ILE A 186 -10.33 -3.87 -2.38
CA ILE A 186 -11.36 -3.78 -3.41
C ILE A 186 -11.92 -5.19 -3.60
N VAL A 187 -13.22 -5.32 -3.36
CA VAL A 187 -13.92 -6.61 -3.37
C VAL A 187 -15.01 -6.58 -4.42
N ASP A 188 -14.80 -7.29 -5.53
CA ASP A 188 -15.85 -7.54 -6.51
C ASP A 188 -16.79 -8.67 -6.01
N THR A 189 -17.95 -8.75 -6.62
CA THR A 189 -19.04 -9.71 -6.42
C THR A 189 -18.64 -11.18 -6.39
N ASN A 190 -17.51 -11.60 -6.96
CA ASN A 190 -17.00 -12.98 -6.90
C ASN A 190 -16.17 -13.28 -5.63
N SER A 191 -15.71 -12.25 -4.92
CA SER A 191 -14.79 -12.36 -3.80
C SER A 191 -15.55 -12.51 -2.47
N ASP A 192 -14.90 -13.12 -1.47
CA ASP A 192 -15.47 -13.25 -0.12
C ASP A 192 -15.09 -12.03 0.74
N PRO A 193 -16.05 -11.16 1.12
CA PRO A 193 -15.77 -9.96 1.91
C PRO A 193 -15.39 -10.27 3.36
N ARG A 194 -15.67 -11.47 3.88
CA ARG A 194 -15.48 -11.79 5.32
C ARG A 194 -14.02 -11.86 5.74
N ASN A 195 -13.11 -12.03 4.79
CA ASN A 195 -11.67 -12.11 5.04
C ASN A 195 -10.98 -10.73 4.95
N VAL A 196 -11.75 -9.65 4.83
CA VAL A 196 -11.28 -8.28 4.67
C VAL A 196 -11.94 -7.42 5.75
N ASP A 197 -11.13 -6.68 6.51
CA ASP A 197 -11.63 -5.84 7.61
C ASP A 197 -12.33 -4.59 7.06
N TYR A 198 -11.75 -3.98 6.02
CA TYR A 198 -12.28 -2.79 5.35
C TYR A 198 -12.60 -3.09 3.89
N VAL A 199 -13.83 -3.51 3.65
CA VAL A 199 -14.35 -3.92 2.34
C VAL A 199 -14.73 -2.69 1.52
N ILE A 200 -14.10 -2.48 0.38
CA ILE A 200 -14.52 -1.50 -0.64
C ILE A 200 -15.20 -2.27 -1.78
N PRO A 201 -16.55 -2.32 -1.83
CA PRO A 201 -17.24 -3.05 -2.87
C PRO A 201 -17.14 -2.29 -4.20
N ALA A 202 -16.39 -2.81 -5.17
CA ALA A 202 -16.26 -2.19 -6.48
C ALA A 202 -15.65 -3.16 -7.52
N ASN A 203 -15.73 -2.76 -8.79
CA ASN A 203 -15.07 -3.40 -9.91
C ASN A 203 -13.54 -3.36 -9.78
N ASP A 204 -12.90 -4.54 -9.78
CA ASP A 204 -11.43 -4.67 -9.77
C ASP A 204 -10.83 -5.03 -11.15
N ASP A 205 -11.66 -5.23 -12.18
CA ASP A 205 -11.25 -5.52 -13.56
C ASP A 205 -10.96 -4.26 -14.38
N ALA A 206 -11.60 -3.13 -14.06
CA ALA A 206 -11.45 -1.88 -14.79
C ALA A 206 -10.31 -1.03 -14.21
N LYS A 207 -9.40 -0.56 -15.08
CA LYS A 207 -8.29 0.32 -14.70
C LYS A 207 -8.79 1.61 -14.04
N ASP A 208 -9.78 2.26 -14.66
CA ASP A 208 -10.30 3.54 -14.18
C ASP A 208 -11.00 3.41 -12.83
N SER A 209 -11.68 2.29 -12.58
CA SER A 209 -12.27 1.97 -11.28
C SER A 209 -11.20 1.86 -10.19
N VAL A 210 -10.15 1.07 -10.44
CA VAL A 210 -9.04 0.90 -9.50
C VAL A 210 -8.32 2.23 -9.26
N ASP A 211 -8.10 3.02 -10.32
CA ASP A 211 -7.46 4.34 -10.21
C ASP A 211 -8.29 5.35 -9.40
N ALA A 212 -9.61 5.40 -9.59
CA ALA A 212 -10.49 6.29 -8.84
C ALA A 212 -10.44 5.99 -7.34
N ILE A 213 -10.48 4.71 -6.96
CA ILE A 213 -10.44 4.27 -5.56
C ILE A 213 -9.06 4.54 -4.96
N LEU A 214 -7.99 4.18 -5.66
CA LEU A 214 -6.62 4.41 -5.19
C LEU A 214 -6.30 5.91 -5.08
N THR A 215 -6.84 6.74 -5.97
CA THR A 215 -6.65 8.20 -5.88
C THR A 215 -7.25 8.76 -4.59
N ALA A 216 -8.45 8.30 -4.21
CA ALA A 216 -9.08 8.71 -2.95
C ALA A 216 -8.30 8.23 -1.73
N VAL A 217 -7.90 6.94 -1.71
CA VAL A 217 -7.20 6.31 -0.59
C VAL A 217 -5.77 6.85 -0.44
N CYS A 218 -5.00 6.90 -1.53
CA CYS A 218 -3.64 7.43 -1.50
C CYS A 218 -3.62 8.94 -1.21
N GLY A 219 -4.64 9.69 -1.65
CA GLY A 219 -4.81 11.10 -1.28
C GLY A 219 -4.94 11.29 0.24
N ALA A 220 -5.76 10.47 0.90
CA ALA A 220 -5.89 10.52 2.36
C ALA A 220 -4.59 10.14 3.10
N ILE A 221 -3.85 9.16 2.59
CA ILE A 221 -2.54 8.78 3.14
C ILE A 221 -1.52 9.91 2.94
N ALA A 222 -1.49 10.53 1.76
CA ALA A 222 -0.58 11.64 1.46
C ALA A 222 -0.82 12.82 2.42
N GLU A 223 -2.08 13.20 2.64
CA GLU A 223 -2.44 14.24 3.63
C GLU A 223 -1.93 13.89 5.03
N ALA A 224 -2.12 12.66 5.51
CA ALA A 224 -1.61 12.26 6.81
C ALA A 224 -0.07 12.30 6.90
N LEU A 225 0.63 12.00 5.81
CA LEU A 225 2.08 12.08 5.76
C LEU A 225 2.56 13.53 5.80
N GLU A 226 1.87 14.45 5.14
CA GLU A 226 2.18 15.89 5.19
C GLU A 226 1.86 16.49 6.56
N GLU A 227 0.68 16.20 7.14
CA GLU A 227 0.31 16.61 8.51
C GLU A 227 1.39 16.17 9.51
N ARG A 228 1.84 14.91 9.40
CA ARG A 228 2.89 14.38 10.28
C ARG A 228 4.26 15.04 10.06
N LYS A 229 4.61 15.43 8.83
CA LYS A 229 5.87 16.15 8.56
C LYS A 229 5.83 17.53 9.20
N ALA A 230 4.69 18.23 9.12
CA ALA A 230 4.49 19.51 9.76
C ALA A 230 4.60 19.40 11.30
N GLU A 231 3.87 18.46 11.92
CA GLU A 231 3.95 18.21 13.37
C GLU A 231 5.38 17.95 13.84
N LYS A 232 6.15 17.15 13.10
CA LYS A 232 7.57 16.89 13.42
C LYS A 232 8.48 18.09 13.23
N ALA A 233 8.17 18.99 12.31
CA ALA A 233 8.95 20.21 12.10
C ALA A 233 8.68 21.19 13.27
N ASP A 234 7.43 21.30 13.69
CA ASP A 234 7.02 22.13 14.83
C ASP A 234 7.60 21.61 16.14
N ASP A 235 7.58 20.29 16.36
CA ASP A 235 8.20 19.66 17.54
C ASP A 235 9.72 19.91 17.60
N LYS A 236 10.40 19.87 16.45
CA LYS A 236 11.84 20.19 16.36
C LYS A 236 12.11 21.66 16.63
N ALA A 237 11.31 22.56 16.05
CA ALA A 237 11.45 24.00 16.29
C ALA A 237 11.18 24.37 17.77
N ALA A 238 10.20 23.71 18.41
CA ALA A 238 9.91 23.88 19.83
C ALA A 238 11.00 23.30 20.73
N ALA A 239 11.63 22.18 20.34
CA ALA A 239 12.79 21.63 21.04
C ALA A 239 14.02 22.54 20.92
N GLU A 240 14.30 23.08 19.74
CA GLU A 240 15.42 24.02 19.50
C GLU A 240 15.22 25.37 20.23
N GLN A 241 13.98 25.84 20.41
CA GLN A 241 13.70 27.03 21.24
C GLN A 241 13.90 26.77 22.74
N LYS A 242 13.67 25.54 23.22
CA LYS A 242 13.90 25.18 24.64
C LYS A 242 15.38 25.00 24.98
N ASP A 243 16.23 24.71 23.99
CA ASP A 243 17.67 24.49 24.16
C ASP A 243 18.52 25.75 23.98
N GLN A 244 17.90 26.92 23.76
CA GLN A 244 18.63 28.19 23.82
C GLN A 244 19.05 28.49 25.27
N PRO A 245 20.35 28.67 25.56
CA PRO A 245 20.80 28.94 26.91
C PRO A 245 20.24 30.30 27.35
N LYS A 246 19.43 30.30 28.42
CA LYS A 246 19.05 31.51 29.15
C LYS A 246 20.32 32.30 29.46
N LYS A 247 20.54 33.43 28.76
CA LYS A 247 21.60 34.39 29.07
C LYS A 247 21.51 34.68 30.57
N LYS A 248 22.51 34.23 31.34
CA LYS A 248 22.69 34.58 32.75
C LYS A 248 22.63 36.10 32.83
N ALA A 249 21.60 36.62 33.50
CA ALA A 249 21.55 38.01 33.90
C ALA A 249 22.85 38.34 34.63
N ALA A 250 23.56 39.34 34.12
CA ALA A 250 24.78 39.86 34.71
C ALA A 250 24.50 40.20 36.18
N ARG A 251 25.25 39.57 37.09
CA ARG A 251 25.40 40.07 38.46
C ARG A 251 26.03 41.45 38.33
N LYS A 252 25.28 42.49 38.73
CA LYS A 252 25.85 43.76 39.13
C LYS A 252 26.64 43.50 40.40
N ASP A 253 27.95 43.45 40.30
CA ASP A 253 28.82 43.74 41.43
C ASP A 253 28.95 45.28 41.46
N GLU A 254 28.19 45.93 42.35
CA GLU A 254 28.44 47.31 42.75
C GLU A 254 29.56 47.29 43.78
N ALA A 255 30.74 47.74 43.34
CA ALA A 255 31.80 48.25 44.19
C ALA A 255 31.86 49.76 43.92
N GLU A 256 31.39 50.55 44.89
CA GLU A 256 32.06 51.70 45.54
C GLU A 256 31.03 52.49 46.36
#